data_AF-G2FBB3-F1
#
_entry.id   AF-G2FBB3-F1
#
_cell.length_a   1.000
_cell.length_b   1.000
_cell.length_c   1.000
_cell.angle_alpha   90.00
_cell.angle_beta   90.00
_cell.angle_gamma   90.00
#
_symmetry.space_group_name_H-M   'P 1'
#
loop_
_entity.id
_entity.type
_entity.pdbx_description
1 polymer ?
#
loop_
_entity_poly.entity_id
_entity_poly.type
_entity_poly.pdbx_seq_one_letter_code
_entity_poly.pdbx_strand_id
1 'polypeptide(L)'
;MIADSESGSNLLLNLEQRTYLLQQGRPNVDVKSGRGERNPCEEVEGALCERLGEEQLNGRPASKWQITLGSGEGAQKVTQWLDKQRGFPLRTLSEGGQQAEMRLLGRETLAGRSVEKWQVSVNRPEQEVVRTTQWYDPALCLAIKEIFPGGRVRELKQIELGEQSPALFVVPEGFKQVELPR
;
A
#
# COMPACT_ATOMS: atom_id res chain seq x y z
N MET A 1 4.06 15.18 9.65
CA MET A 1 4.73 14.78 8.39
C MET A 1 3.82 15.23 7.27
N ILE A 2 4.37 15.92 6.27
CA ILE A 2 3.68 16.24 5.02
C ILE A 2 4.31 15.34 3.96
N ALA A 3 3.50 14.55 3.27
CA ALA A 3 3.96 13.70 2.18
C ALA A 3 3.60 14.39 0.85
N ASP A 4 4.59 14.56 -0.01
CA ASP A 4 4.43 15.06 -1.37
C ASP A 4 4.61 13.91 -2.35
N SER A 5 3.51 13.49 -2.96
CA SER A 5 3.49 12.39 -3.93
C SER A 5 4.09 12.75 -5.28
N GLU A 6 4.15 14.05 -5.65
CA GLU A 6 4.72 14.47 -6.92
C GLU A 6 6.25 14.43 -6.88
N SER A 7 6.83 14.93 -5.79
CA SER A 7 8.28 14.91 -5.59
C SER A 7 8.79 13.62 -4.95
N GLY A 8 7.89 12.71 -4.52
CA GLY A 8 8.24 11.49 -3.80
C GLY A 8 8.90 11.75 -2.44
N SER A 9 8.71 12.94 -1.88
CA SER A 9 9.41 13.39 -0.67
C SER A 9 8.48 13.50 0.54
N ASN A 10 9.07 13.39 1.72
CA ASN A 10 8.39 13.58 2.99
C ASN A 10 9.07 14.71 3.76
N LEU A 11 8.27 15.67 4.22
CA LEU A 11 8.68 16.74 5.11
C LEU A 11 8.34 16.35 6.55
N LEU A 12 9.36 16.21 7.39
CA LEU A 12 9.20 16.03 8.83
C LEU A 12 9.41 17.37 9.53
N LEU A 13 8.32 17.94 10.06
CA LEU A 13 8.34 19.21 10.79
C LEU A 13 8.67 18.98 12.27
N ASN A 14 9.63 19.72 12.81
CA ASN A 14 9.83 19.92 14.23
C ASN A 14 9.28 21.29 14.63
N LEU A 15 8.12 21.29 15.29
CA LEU A 15 7.41 22.52 15.64
C LEU A 15 8.13 23.34 16.72
N GLU A 16 8.80 22.69 17.66
CA GLU A 16 9.49 23.34 18.78
C GLU A 16 10.75 24.06 18.30
N GLN A 17 11.54 23.40 17.45
CA GLN A 17 12.77 23.97 16.91
C GLN A 17 12.53 24.87 15.69
N ARG A 18 11.31 24.87 15.15
CA ARG A 18 10.97 25.49 13.86
C ARG A 18 11.94 25.02 12.77
N THR A 19 12.13 23.72 12.68
CA THR A 19 12.97 23.10 11.66
C THR A 19 12.20 22.05 10.88
N TYR A 20 12.67 21.72 9.68
CA TYR A 20 12.15 20.60 8.91
C TYR A 20 13.26 19.79 8.26
N LEU A 21 12.99 18.50 8.12
CA LEU A 21 13.83 17.55 7.40
C LEU A 21 13.12 17.16 6.10
N LEU A 22 13.83 17.25 4.99
CA LEU A 22 13.41 16.65 3.72
C LEU A 22 13.96 15.23 3.68
N GLN A 23 13.08 14.24 3.71
CA GLN A 23 13.43 12.85 3.47
C GLN A 23 12.95 12.48 2.08
N GLN A 24 13.84 11.94 1.24
CA GLN A 24 13.41 11.19 0.07
C GLN A 24 12.58 10.02 0.59
N GLY A 25 11.29 10.03 0.29
CA GLY A 25 10.41 8.94 0.67
C GLY A 25 10.90 7.68 -0.02
N ARG A 26 10.80 6.54 0.67
CA ARG A 26 10.50 5.33 -0.12
C ARG A 26 9.15 5.62 -0.76
N PRO A 27 8.94 5.34 -2.07
CA PRO A 27 7.60 5.42 -2.64
C PRO A 27 6.71 4.66 -1.68
N ASN A 28 5.76 5.37 -1.07
CA ASN A 28 4.76 4.72 -0.26
C ASN A 28 4.04 3.85 -1.28
N VAL A 29 4.39 2.55 -1.30
CA VAL A 29 3.51 1.51 -1.81
C VAL A 29 2.39 1.34 -0.78
N ASP A 30 1.83 2.46 -0.31
CA ASP A 30 0.40 2.50 -0.08
C ASP A 30 -0.14 2.14 -1.45
N VAL A 31 -0.52 0.86 -1.57
CA VAL A 31 -1.39 0.42 -2.62
C VAL A 31 -2.59 1.35 -2.49
N LYS A 32 -2.58 2.45 -3.26
CA LYS A 32 -3.81 3.10 -3.69
C LYS A 32 -4.55 1.97 -4.37
N SER A 33 -5.38 1.31 -3.58
CA SER A 33 -6.31 0.32 -4.05
C SER A 33 -7.32 1.12 -4.84
N GLY A 34 -6.98 1.35 -6.09
CA GLY A 34 -7.72 2.21 -6.98
C GLY A 34 -9.10 1.64 -7.25
N ARG A 35 -9.92 2.44 -7.91
CA ARG A 35 -11.12 1.94 -8.57
C ARG A 35 -10.68 1.16 -9.82
N GLY A 36 -10.33 -0.11 -9.64
CA GLY A 36 -9.97 -1.03 -10.72
C GLY A 36 -8.47 -1.21 -10.95
N GLU A 37 -8.15 -2.21 -11.76
CA GLU A 37 -6.78 -2.58 -12.14
C GLU A 37 -6.11 -1.53 -13.04
N ARG A 38 -4.81 -1.34 -12.83
CA ARG A 38 -3.89 -0.57 -13.69
C ARG A 38 -2.58 -1.32 -13.86
N ASN A 39 -1.73 -0.85 -14.77
CA ASN A 39 -0.37 -1.38 -14.91
C ASN A 39 0.40 -1.16 -13.60
N PRO A 40 0.91 -2.21 -12.93
CA PRO A 40 1.54 -2.07 -11.62
C PRO A 40 2.87 -1.28 -11.64
N CYS A 41 3.45 -1.01 -12.82
CA CYS A 41 4.66 -0.21 -12.98
C CYS A 41 4.39 1.25 -13.35
N GLU A 42 3.14 1.69 -13.52
CA GLU A 42 2.82 3.05 -14.01
C GLU A 42 3.41 4.16 -13.12
N GLU A 43 3.55 3.89 -11.81
CA GLU A 43 4.08 4.85 -10.82
C GLU A 43 5.41 4.38 -10.19
N VAL A 44 6.07 3.35 -10.75
CA VAL A 44 7.32 2.79 -10.21
C VAL A 44 8.46 2.99 -11.20
N GLU A 45 9.26 4.02 -10.96
CA GLU A 45 10.41 4.35 -11.80
C GLU A 45 11.41 3.18 -11.86
N GLY A 46 11.85 2.82 -13.07
CA GLY A 46 12.81 1.74 -13.30
C GLY A 46 12.23 0.32 -13.19
N ALA A 47 10.94 0.16 -12.96
CA ALA A 47 10.28 -1.15 -13.00
C ALA A 47 9.79 -1.52 -14.40
N LEU A 48 9.93 -2.79 -14.77
CA LEU A 48 9.37 -3.33 -16.02
C LEU A 48 8.23 -4.29 -15.69
N CYS A 49 7.08 -4.09 -16.33
CA CYS A 49 5.89 -4.91 -16.14
C CYS A 49 5.46 -5.58 -17.44
N GLU A 50 5.32 -6.90 -17.38
CA GLU A 50 4.77 -7.71 -18.46
C GLU A 50 3.44 -8.32 -18.01
N ARG A 51 2.38 -8.15 -18.81
CA ARG A 51 1.10 -8.81 -18.55
C ARG A 51 1.17 -10.25 -19.04
N LEU A 52 1.08 -11.20 -18.12
CA LEU A 52 1.17 -12.63 -18.41
C LEU A 52 -0.18 -13.28 -18.73
N GLY A 53 -1.30 -12.65 -18.36
CA GLY A 53 -2.64 -13.14 -18.69
C GLY A 53 -3.69 -12.80 -17.64
N GLU A 54 -4.78 -13.57 -17.63
CA GLU A 54 -5.88 -13.47 -16.67
C GLU A 54 -6.11 -14.81 -15.98
N GLU A 55 -6.43 -14.78 -14.68
CA GLU A 55 -6.69 -15.96 -13.86
C GLU A 55 -7.84 -15.70 -12.87
N GLN A 56 -8.50 -16.75 -12.40
CA GLN A 56 -9.51 -16.69 -11.34
C GLN A 56 -8.88 -17.09 -10.00
N LEU A 57 -8.82 -16.18 -9.03
CA LEU A 57 -8.31 -16.43 -7.68
C LEU A 57 -9.43 -16.31 -6.67
N ASN A 58 -9.72 -17.41 -5.94
CA ASN A 58 -10.76 -17.44 -4.91
C ASN A 58 -12.12 -16.89 -5.39
N GLY A 59 -12.48 -17.17 -6.66
CA GLY A 59 -13.72 -16.71 -7.29
C GLY A 59 -13.69 -15.27 -7.81
N ARG A 60 -12.51 -14.62 -7.83
CA ARG A 60 -12.34 -13.24 -8.29
C ARG A 60 -11.44 -13.19 -9.54
N PRO A 61 -11.81 -12.39 -10.56
CA PRO A 61 -10.96 -12.20 -11.73
C PRO A 61 -9.75 -11.36 -11.39
N ALA A 62 -8.58 -11.83 -11.82
CA ALA A 62 -7.32 -11.15 -11.64
C ALA A 62 -6.51 -11.16 -12.93
N SER A 63 -5.76 -10.10 -13.17
CA SER A 63 -4.73 -10.10 -14.20
C SER A 63 -3.39 -10.43 -13.57
N LYS A 64 -2.65 -11.31 -14.25
CA LYS A 64 -1.32 -11.74 -13.84
C LYS A 64 -0.27 -10.88 -14.51
N TRP A 65 0.69 -10.42 -13.72
CA TRP A 65 1.77 -9.55 -14.13
C TRP A 65 3.10 -10.09 -13.62
N GLN A 66 4.12 -10.05 -14.47
CA GLN A 66 5.51 -10.19 -14.08
C GLN A 66 6.10 -8.79 -13.92
N ILE A 67 6.54 -8.47 -12.71
CA ILE A 67 7.24 -7.23 -12.40
C ILE A 67 8.72 -7.56 -12.27
N THR A 68 9.57 -6.77 -12.90
CA THR A 68 11.03 -6.81 -12.75
C THR A 68 11.49 -5.48 -12.15
N LEU A 69 12.18 -5.54 -11.01
CA LEU A 69 12.69 -4.40 -10.27
C LEU A 69 14.22 -4.35 -10.39
N GLY A 70 14.76 -3.22 -10.86
CA GLY A 70 16.19 -3.04 -11.09
C GLY A 70 16.66 -3.55 -12.46
N SER A 71 17.98 -3.58 -12.66
CA SER A 71 18.62 -3.92 -13.94
C SER A 71 19.82 -4.84 -13.77
N GLY A 72 20.09 -5.68 -14.77
CA GLY A 72 21.24 -6.60 -14.80
C GLY A 72 21.02 -7.88 -14.00
N GLU A 73 22.11 -8.58 -13.64
CA GLU A 73 22.07 -9.88 -12.95
C GLU A 73 21.42 -9.85 -11.55
N GLY A 74 21.25 -8.66 -10.96
CA GLY A 74 20.60 -8.48 -9.65
C GLY A 74 19.12 -8.09 -9.72
N ALA A 75 18.51 -8.05 -10.91
CA ALA A 75 17.11 -7.67 -11.07
C ALA A 75 16.19 -8.68 -10.36
N GLN A 76 15.31 -8.18 -9.50
CA GLN A 76 14.36 -9.00 -8.75
C GLN A 76 13.06 -9.14 -9.51
N LYS A 77 12.54 -10.37 -9.64
CA LYS A 77 11.23 -10.59 -10.24
C LYS A 77 10.17 -10.92 -9.19
N VAL A 78 9.00 -10.32 -9.38
CA VAL A 78 7.80 -10.55 -8.58
C VAL A 78 6.63 -10.80 -9.50
N THR A 79 5.96 -11.94 -9.35
CA THR A 79 4.67 -12.17 -10.01
C THR A 79 3.55 -11.63 -9.13
N GLN A 80 2.65 -10.84 -9.69
CA GLN A 80 1.46 -10.32 -9.01
C GLN A 80 0.19 -10.69 -9.75
N TRP A 81 -0.88 -10.94 -9.00
CA TRP A 81 -2.23 -11.12 -9.52
C TRP A 81 -3.09 -9.98 -8.99
N LEU A 82 -3.42 -9.02 -9.84
CA LEU A 82 -4.18 -7.83 -9.45
C LEU A 82 -5.67 -8.08 -9.60
N ASP A 83 -6.45 -7.82 -8.54
CA ASP A 83 -7.91 -7.90 -8.60
C ASP A 83 -8.46 -6.93 -9.65
N LYS A 84 -9.22 -7.41 -10.64
CA LYS A 84 -9.73 -6.53 -11.71
C LYS A 84 -10.65 -5.44 -11.17
N GLN A 85 -11.36 -5.70 -10.07
CA GLN A 85 -12.30 -4.76 -9.47
C GLN A 85 -11.63 -3.74 -8.54
N ARG A 86 -10.63 -4.16 -7.76
CA ARG A 86 -10.01 -3.35 -6.69
C ARG A 86 -8.60 -2.87 -7.00
N GLY A 87 -7.94 -3.42 -8.01
CA GLY A 87 -6.59 -3.08 -8.44
C GLY A 87 -5.47 -3.51 -7.49
N PHE A 88 -5.76 -3.90 -6.24
CA PHE A 88 -4.74 -4.41 -5.34
C PHE A 88 -4.38 -5.88 -5.62
N PRO A 89 -3.17 -6.35 -5.23
CA PRO A 89 -2.77 -7.74 -5.43
C PRO A 89 -3.60 -8.73 -4.58
N LEU A 90 -4.25 -9.69 -5.24
CA LEU A 90 -4.82 -10.88 -4.59
C LEU A 90 -3.75 -11.91 -4.25
N ARG A 91 -2.65 -11.94 -5.01
CA ARG A 91 -1.50 -12.79 -4.73
C ARG A 91 -0.23 -12.09 -5.20
N THR A 92 0.85 -12.27 -4.45
CA THR A 92 2.21 -11.92 -4.87
C THR A 92 3.14 -13.10 -4.61
N LEU A 93 4.10 -13.31 -5.51
CA LEU A 93 5.13 -14.33 -5.39
C LEU A 93 6.47 -13.74 -5.84
N SER A 94 7.46 -13.73 -4.96
CA SER A 94 8.83 -13.35 -5.30
C SER A 94 9.66 -14.55 -5.76
N GLU A 95 10.73 -14.32 -6.50
CA GLU A 95 11.72 -15.36 -6.85
C GLU A 95 12.33 -16.04 -5.62
N GLY A 96 12.42 -15.33 -4.48
CA GLY A 96 12.87 -15.88 -3.21
C GLY A 96 11.85 -16.79 -2.50
N GLY A 97 10.72 -17.11 -3.14
CA GLY A 97 9.69 -18.00 -2.59
C GLY A 97 8.78 -17.36 -1.53
N GLN A 98 8.93 -16.06 -1.25
CA GLN A 98 7.98 -15.34 -0.41
C GLN A 98 6.67 -15.16 -1.18
N GLN A 99 5.56 -15.49 -0.52
CA GLN A 99 4.22 -15.36 -1.08
C GLN A 99 3.32 -14.58 -0.13
N ALA A 100 2.48 -13.70 -0.68
CA ALA A 100 1.32 -13.16 0.02
C ALA A 100 0.05 -13.48 -0.76
N GLU A 101 -1.06 -13.74 -0.05
CA GLU A 101 -2.36 -13.98 -0.66
C GLU A 101 -3.47 -13.28 0.15
N MET A 102 -4.42 -12.69 -0.57
CA MET A 102 -5.62 -12.07 -0.03
C MET A 102 -6.86 -12.87 -0.42
N ARG A 103 -7.70 -13.18 0.57
CA ARG A 103 -8.98 -13.85 0.38
C ARG A 103 -10.11 -13.04 0.97
N LEU A 104 -11.12 -12.75 0.15
CA LEU A 104 -12.35 -12.13 0.63
C LEU A 104 -13.11 -13.14 1.51
N LEU A 105 -13.40 -12.75 2.75
CA LEU A 105 -14.20 -13.52 3.69
C LEU A 105 -15.68 -13.13 3.65
N GLY A 106 -15.99 -11.90 3.24
CA GLY A 106 -17.36 -11.43 3.12
C GLY A 106 -17.47 -9.91 3.21
N ARG A 107 -18.70 -9.43 3.34
CA ARG A 107 -19.03 -8.02 3.61
C ARG A 107 -19.61 -7.88 4.99
N GLU A 108 -19.25 -6.80 5.66
CA GLU A 108 -19.74 -6.46 7.00
C GLU A 108 -20.07 -4.97 7.07
N THR A 109 -20.79 -4.57 8.12
CA THR A 109 -20.98 -3.16 8.46
C THR A 109 -20.12 -2.83 9.67
N LEU A 110 -19.20 -1.86 9.53
CA LEU A 110 -18.33 -1.40 10.61
C LEU A 110 -18.53 0.10 10.80
N ALA A 111 -18.99 0.51 11.99
CA ALA A 111 -19.29 1.91 12.32
C ALA A 111 -20.18 2.61 11.27
N GLY A 112 -21.21 1.92 10.77
CA GLY A 112 -22.13 2.44 9.75
C GLY A 112 -21.60 2.39 8.32
N ARG A 113 -20.35 1.93 8.11
CA ARG A 113 -19.71 1.85 6.78
C ARG A 113 -19.77 0.43 6.25
N SER A 114 -20.07 0.27 4.96
CA SER A 114 -20.03 -1.03 4.28
C SER A 114 -18.59 -1.39 3.94
N VAL A 115 -18.08 -2.47 4.54
CA VAL A 115 -16.69 -2.91 4.40
C VAL A 115 -16.59 -4.33 3.85
N GLU A 116 -15.48 -4.61 3.20
CA GLU A 116 -15.09 -5.95 2.76
C GLU A 116 -14.07 -6.51 3.76
N LYS A 117 -14.34 -7.70 4.29
CA LYS A 117 -13.43 -8.38 5.22
C LYS A 117 -12.51 -9.31 4.43
N TRP A 118 -11.22 -9.10 4.58
CA TRP A 118 -10.18 -9.84 3.89
C TRP A 118 -9.28 -10.57 4.89
N GLN A 119 -8.88 -11.79 4.55
CA GLN A 119 -7.75 -12.46 5.19
C GLN A 119 -6.52 -12.28 4.31
N VAL A 120 -5.43 -11.80 4.90
CA VAL A 120 -4.11 -11.74 4.28
C VAL A 120 -3.26 -12.82 4.90
N SER A 121 -2.69 -13.71 4.08
CA SER A 121 -1.71 -14.71 4.51
C SER A 121 -0.37 -14.40 3.87
N VAL A 122 0.69 -14.33 4.69
CA VAL A 122 2.07 -14.15 4.22
C VAL A 122 2.87 -15.38 4.60
N ASN A 123 3.41 -16.04 3.58
CA ASN A 123 4.32 -17.18 3.71
C ASN A 123 5.73 -16.73 3.32
N ARG A 124 6.71 -17.05 4.17
CA ARG A 124 8.13 -16.89 3.87
C ARG A 124 8.80 -18.24 4.08
N PRO A 125 9.81 -18.59 3.26
CA PRO A 125 10.58 -19.81 3.47
C PRO A 125 11.04 -19.92 4.92
N GLU A 126 10.89 -21.11 5.49
CA GLU A 126 11.34 -21.46 6.86
C GLU A 126 10.66 -20.66 8.00
N GLN A 127 9.58 -19.93 7.72
CA GLN A 127 8.81 -19.20 8.72
C GLN A 127 7.37 -19.69 8.79
N GLU A 128 6.75 -19.50 9.96
CA GLU A 128 5.31 -19.73 10.09
C GLU A 128 4.51 -18.75 9.23
N VAL A 129 3.38 -19.22 8.71
CA VAL A 129 2.46 -18.39 7.94
C VAL A 129 1.81 -17.35 8.85
N VAL A 130 2.07 -16.09 8.55
CA VAL A 130 1.49 -14.94 9.25
C VAL A 130 0.12 -14.64 8.63
N ARG A 131 -0.92 -14.55 9.47
CA ARG A 131 -2.27 -14.19 9.03
C ARG A 131 -2.76 -12.89 9.67
N THR A 132 -3.24 -11.98 8.85
CA THR A 132 -3.86 -10.72 9.27
C THR A 132 -5.30 -10.69 8.75
N THR A 133 -6.24 -10.18 9.54
CA THR A 133 -7.60 -9.88 9.07
C THR A 133 -7.74 -8.39 8.87
N GLN A 134 -8.28 -7.94 7.74
CA GLN A 134 -8.42 -6.53 7.39
C GLN A 134 -9.88 -6.24 6.98
N TRP A 135 -10.38 -5.06 7.32
CA TRP A 135 -11.66 -4.54 6.86
C TRP A 135 -11.38 -3.37 5.93
N TYR A 136 -11.55 -3.62 4.64
CA TYR A 136 -11.37 -2.66 3.57
C TYR A 136 -12.65 -1.88 3.33
N ASP A 137 -12.58 -0.56 3.33
CA ASP A 137 -13.68 0.31 2.94
C ASP A 137 -13.53 0.71 1.46
N PRO A 138 -14.40 0.21 0.57
CA PRO A 138 -14.31 0.52 -0.86
C PRO A 138 -14.59 1.97 -1.22
N ALA A 139 -15.28 2.73 -0.36
CA ALA A 139 -15.55 4.14 -0.60
C ALA A 139 -14.33 5.01 -0.26
N LEU A 140 -13.52 4.59 0.73
CA LEU A 140 -12.27 5.25 1.11
C LEU A 140 -11.04 4.73 0.37
N CYS A 141 -11.18 3.57 -0.29
CA CYS A 141 -10.06 2.86 -0.88
C CYS A 141 -8.95 2.53 0.14
N LEU A 142 -9.33 2.14 1.37
CA LEU A 142 -8.39 1.92 2.47
C LEU A 142 -8.89 0.86 3.46
N ALA A 143 -7.96 0.10 4.06
CA ALA A 143 -8.26 -0.72 5.23
C ALA A 143 -8.48 0.15 6.48
N ILE A 144 -9.69 0.16 7.02
CA ILE A 144 -10.06 0.95 8.19
C ILE A 144 -9.92 0.18 9.52
N LYS A 145 -9.72 -1.13 9.45
CA LYS A 145 -9.43 -1.97 10.62
C LYS A 145 -8.57 -3.14 10.23
N GLU A 146 -7.65 -3.52 11.09
CA GLU A 146 -6.78 -4.68 10.94
C GLU A 146 -6.51 -5.35 12.28
N ILE A 147 -6.50 -6.68 12.26
CA ILE A 147 -6.11 -7.51 13.39
C ILE A 147 -4.90 -8.34 12.96
N PHE A 148 -3.78 -8.09 13.62
CA PHE A 148 -2.51 -8.77 13.41
C PHE A 148 -2.41 -10.00 14.33
N PRO A 149 -1.45 -10.92 14.06
CA PRO A 149 -1.13 -11.99 15.01
C PRO A 149 -0.82 -11.44 16.41
N GLY A 150 -1.17 -12.23 17.43
CA GLY A 150 -1.04 -11.80 18.82
C GLY A 150 -2.11 -10.80 19.29
N GLY A 151 -3.14 -10.53 18.47
CA GLY A 151 -4.30 -9.73 18.88
C GLY A 151 -4.10 -8.22 18.80
N ARG A 152 -2.97 -7.73 18.26
CA ARG A 152 -2.75 -6.30 18.04
C ARG A 152 -3.75 -5.79 16.99
N VAL A 153 -4.39 -4.65 17.27
CA VAL A 153 -5.40 -4.04 16.41
C VAL A 153 -4.95 -2.66 15.94
N ARG A 154 -5.14 -2.36 14.66
CA ARG A 154 -5.11 -0.99 14.09
C ARG A 154 -6.51 -0.67 13.60
N GLU A 155 -7.07 0.46 13.98
CA GLU A 155 -8.43 0.84 13.60
C GLU A 155 -8.55 2.36 13.45
N LEU A 156 -9.10 2.80 12.32
CA LEU A 156 -9.52 4.18 12.08
C LEU A 156 -10.96 4.33 12.56
N LYS A 157 -11.20 5.32 13.42
CA LYS A 157 -12.52 5.61 14.00
C LYS A 157 -12.90 7.05 13.69
N GLN A 158 -14.20 7.34 13.77
CA GLN A 158 -14.75 8.70 13.57
C GLN A 158 -14.29 9.32 12.23
N ILE A 159 -14.37 8.53 11.16
CA ILE A 159 -13.93 8.96 9.83
C ILE A 159 -14.96 9.93 9.25
N GLU A 160 -14.54 11.15 9.01
CA GLU A 160 -15.31 12.18 8.32
C GLU A 160 -14.67 12.49 6.96
N LEU A 161 -15.49 12.55 5.92
CA LEU A 161 -15.04 12.89 4.57
C LEU A 161 -15.20 14.39 4.37
N GLY A 162 -14.12 15.06 3.96
CA GLY A 162 -14.13 16.48 3.68
C GLY A 162 -12.88 16.91 2.91
N GLU A 163 -13.00 18.03 2.20
CA GLU A 163 -11.87 18.66 1.52
C GLU A 163 -10.81 19.07 2.54
N GLN A 164 -9.55 18.81 2.23
CA GLN A 164 -8.41 19.26 3.03
C GLN A 164 -7.83 20.51 2.39
N SER A 165 -7.68 21.58 3.16
CA SER A 165 -7.12 22.84 2.66
C SER A 165 -5.68 22.63 2.17
N PRO A 166 -5.29 23.09 0.97
CA PRO A 166 -3.91 23.05 0.50
C PRO A 166 -2.92 23.72 1.46
N ALA A 167 -3.39 24.70 2.25
CA ALA A 167 -2.58 25.37 3.26
C ALA A 167 -2.11 24.45 4.41
N LEU A 168 -2.66 23.24 4.54
CA LEU A 168 -2.18 22.24 5.50
C LEU A 168 -0.90 21.53 5.03
N PHE A 169 -0.56 21.65 3.74
CA PHE A 169 0.54 20.92 3.10
C PHE A 169 1.70 21.84 2.71
N VAL A 170 1.84 22.98 3.37
CA VAL A 170 2.98 23.91 3.20
C VAL A 170 3.87 23.90 4.44
N VAL A 171 5.16 24.18 4.25
CA VAL A 171 6.07 24.44 5.37
C VAL A 171 5.65 25.77 6.03
N PRO A 172 5.39 25.81 7.35
CA PRO A 172 5.02 27.05 8.01
C PRO A 172 6.12 28.10 7.95
N GLU A 173 5.74 29.37 7.96
CA GLU A 173 6.68 30.49 7.94
C GLU A 173 7.69 30.41 9.11
N GLY A 174 8.94 30.76 8.83
CA GLY A 174 10.02 30.78 9.83
C GLY A 174 10.64 29.42 10.14
N PHE A 175 10.19 28.34 9.49
CA PHE A 175 10.86 27.04 9.59
C PHE A 175 12.12 26.99 8.74
N LYS A 176 13.18 26.37 9.27
CA LYS A 176 14.47 26.19 8.57
C LYS A 176 14.70 24.74 8.21
N GLN A 177 15.20 24.49 7.01
CA GLN A 177 15.65 23.16 6.64
C GLN A 177 16.87 22.78 7.48
N VAL A 178 16.91 21.54 7.94
CA VAL A 178 18.10 20.91 8.50
C VAL A 178 18.46 19.69 7.68
N GLU A 179 19.74 19.36 7.62
CA GLU A 179 20.25 18.14 6.97
C GLU A 179 20.69 17.16 8.05
N LEU A 180 20.43 15.86 7.84
CA LEU A 180 21.03 14.83 8.68
C LEU A 180 22.53 14.75 8.36
N PRO A 181 23.42 14.62 9.38
CA PRO A 181 24.82 14.33 9.13
C PRO A 181 24.96 13.10 8.23
N ARG A 182 25.86 13.18 7.25
CA ARG A 182 26.21 12.04 6.39
C ARG A 182 26.98 10.98 7.15
#